data_AF-A0A933UBQ3-F1
#
_entry.id   AF-A0A933UBQ3-F1
#
_cell.length_a   1.000
_cell.length_b   1.000
_cell.length_c   1.000
_cell.angle_alpha   90.00
_cell.angle_beta   90.00
_cell.angle_gamma   90.00
#
_symmetry.space_group_name_H-M   'P 1'
#
loop_
_entity.id
_entity.type
_entity.pdbx_description
1 polymer ?
#
loop_
_entity_poly.entity_id
_entity_poly.type
_entity_poly.pdbx_seq_one_letter_code
_entity_poly.pdbx_strand_id
1 'polypeptide(L)'
;MNSKPIFFGLPRLPLTADAPTFAATTALGRTVIWLHTFGERLADANQGRPAGPPRLPAAQRPRIPKDGAIPEAPDAMPDTITYDATKKRLLLGTGYVENVEPAVWNYEVSGKQVLLQWFSYRKQNRERPLIGDRRTPSPLGNIQPDHWLAEYTTELLNVLNVLGLLVTLEPAQAALLEKICSGPTFPAEELKAAGAFALPDEPNGKARHSAAPDLFASASE
;
A
#
# COMPACT_ATOMS: atom_id res chain seq x y z
N MET A 1 25.64 -6.60 -3.24
CA MET A 1 24.99 -6.38 -4.54
C MET A 1 24.63 -4.91 -4.63
N ASN A 2 25.36 -4.16 -5.46
CA ASN A 2 25.15 -2.72 -5.65
C ASN A 2 23.95 -2.48 -6.57
N SER A 3 22.76 -2.35 -6.00
CA SER A 3 21.64 -1.71 -6.72
C SER A 3 22.01 -0.25 -6.93
N LYS A 4 22.36 0.13 -8.17
CA LYS A 4 22.54 1.54 -8.52
C LYS A 4 21.23 2.26 -8.20
N PRO A 5 21.25 3.37 -7.44
CA PRO A 5 20.05 4.14 -7.18
C PRO A 5 19.46 4.63 -8.51
N ILE A 6 18.14 4.46 -8.67
CA ILE A 6 17.37 5.04 -9.78
C ILE A 6 17.27 6.55 -9.49
N PHE A 7 18.35 7.30 -9.69
CA PHE A 7 18.35 8.75 -9.57
C PHE A 7 19.08 9.36 -10.77
N PHE A 8 18.42 10.36 -11.38
CA PHE A 8 18.72 11.07 -12.64
C PHE A 8 18.17 10.42 -13.93
N GLY A 9 16.84 10.31 -14.01
CA GLY A 9 16.09 10.03 -15.25
C GLY A 9 14.68 9.53 -14.96
N LEU A 10 13.75 9.70 -15.91
CA LEU A 10 12.48 8.97 -15.84
C LEU A 10 12.78 7.46 -15.79
N PRO A 11 12.09 6.68 -14.93
CA PRO A 11 12.30 5.24 -14.88
C PRO A 11 12.04 4.63 -16.26
N ARG A 12 13.02 3.89 -16.77
CA ARG A 12 12.89 3.11 -18.01
C ARG A 12 12.45 1.70 -17.63
N LEU A 13 11.40 1.20 -18.28
CA LEU A 13 10.89 -0.14 -18.05
C LEU A 13 11.34 -1.06 -19.20
N PRO A 14 12.24 -2.03 -18.95
CA PRO A 14 12.58 -3.03 -19.96
C PRO A 14 11.38 -3.96 -20.22
N LEU A 15 11.04 -4.18 -21.48
CA LEU A 15 10.00 -5.11 -21.88
C LEU A 15 10.64 -6.38 -22.44
N THR A 16 10.47 -7.50 -21.75
CA THR A 16 11.02 -8.80 -22.18
C THR A 16 10.36 -9.30 -23.47
N ALA A 17 11.17 -9.87 -24.37
CA ALA A 17 10.71 -10.61 -25.55
C ALA A 17 10.49 -12.12 -25.26
N ASP A 18 10.77 -12.57 -24.04
CA ASP A 18 10.48 -13.94 -23.59
C ASP A 18 9.06 -14.03 -23.02
N ALA A 19 8.13 -14.58 -23.80
CA ALA A 19 6.72 -14.66 -23.45
C ALA A 19 6.44 -15.37 -22.09
N PRO A 20 7.10 -16.50 -21.75
CA PRO A 20 6.97 -17.10 -20.42
C PRO A 20 7.39 -16.17 -19.27
N THR A 21 8.48 -15.41 -19.43
CA THR A 21 8.90 -14.42 -18.42
C THR A 21 7.89 -13.28 -18.30
N PHE A 22 7.34 -12.80 -19.40
CA PHE A 22 6.27 -11.80 -19.38
C PHE A 22 5.03 -12.31 -18.62
N ALA A 23 4.60 -13.54 -18.89
CA ALA A 23 3.47 -14.18 -18.22
C ALA A 23 3.72 -14.35 -16.70
N ALA A 24 4.91 -14.79 -16.30
CA ALA A 24 5.27 -14.90 -14.88
C ALA A 24 5.29 -13.54 -14.17
N THR A 25 5.83 -12.51 -14.84
CA THR A 25 5.90 -11.14 -14.29
C THR A 25 4.52 -10.52 -14.14
N THR A 26 3.65 -10.69 -15.13
CA THR A 26 2.27 -10.22 -15.05
C THR A 26 1.48 -10.97 -13.98
N ALA A 27 1.63 -12.29 -13.87
CA ALA A 27 1.00 -13.07 -12.79
C ALA A 27 1.41 -12.55 -11.40
N LEU A 28 2.71 -12.32 -11.16
CA LEU A 28 3.19 -11.77 -9.90
C LEU A 28 2.66 -10.34 -9.68
N GLY A 29 2.68 -9.48 -10.70
CA GLY A 29 2.15 -8.12 -10.62
C GLY A 29 0.66 -8.08 -10.25
N ARG A 30 -0.13 -9.03 -10.73
CA ARG A 30 -1.54 -9.19 -10.33
C ARG A 30 -1.68 -9.56 -8.85
N THR A 31 -0.75 -10.32 -8.28
CA THR A 31 -0.70 -10.58 -6.83
C THR A 31 -0.39 -9.31 -6.06
N VAL A 32 0.57 -8.51 -6.49
CA VAL A 32 0.92 -7.23 -5.84
C VAL A 32 -0.25 -6.25 -5.83
N ILE A 33 -0.97 -6.12 -6.95
CA ILE A 33 -2.18 -5.28 -7.02
C ILE A 33 -3.29 -5.82 -6.11
N TRP A 34 -3.52 -7.13 -6.09
CA TRP A 34 -4.48 -7.76 -5.17
C TRP A 34 -4.13 -7.47 -3.70
N LEU A 35 -2.83 -7.54 -3.33
CA LEU A 35 -2.36 -7.20 -1.99
C LEU A 35 -2.62 -5.73 -1.64
N HIS A 36 -2.24 -4.78 -2.51
CA HIS A 36 -2.41 -3.35 -2.25
C HIS A 36 -3.88 -2.89 -2.25
N THR A 37 -4.78 -3.69 -2.80
CA THR A 37 -6.22 -3.42 -2.79
C THR A 37 -6.96 -4.25 -1.74
N PHE A 38 -6.23 -4.86 -0.80
CA PHE A 38 -6.80 -5.71 0.27
C PHE A 38 -7.77 -6.78 -0.27
N GLY A 39 -7.48 -7.30 -1.46
CA GLY A 39 -8.26 -8.34 -2.10
C GLY A 39 -9.53 -7.89 -2.82
N GLU A 40 -9.78 -6.58 -2.95
CA GLU A 40 -10.92 -6.04 -3.71
C GLU A 40 -10.72 -6.14 -5.23
N ARG A 41 -9.47 -6.08 -5.70
CA ARG A 41 -9.15 -6.16 -7.13
C ARG A 41 -8.36 -7.40 -7.47
N LEU A 42 -8.64 -7.92 -8.67
CA LEU A 42 -8.00 -9.10 -9.24
C LEU A 42 -8.14 -10.37 -8.39
N ALA A 43 -9.14 -10.49 -7.50
CA ALA A 43 -9.37 -11.74 -6.78
C ALA A 43 -9.53 -12.93 -7.74
N ASP A 44 -8.84 -14.02 -7.43
CA ASP A 44 -8.84 -15.30 -8.13
C ASP A 44 -8.37 -16.40 -7.16
N ALA A 45 -9.32 -17.14 -6.58
CA ALA A 45 -9.03 -18.17 -5.59
C ALA A 45 -8.19 -19.33 -6.17
N ASN A 46 -8.37 -19.66 -7.46
CA ASN A 46 -7.62 -20.72 -8.12
C ASN A 46 -6.14 -20.39 -8.28
N GLN A 47 -5.80 -19.09 -8.23
CA GLN A 47 -4.43 -18.57 -8.29
C GLN A 47 -3.94 -18.06 -6.92
N GLY A 48 -4.56 -18.51 -5.82
CA GLY A 48 -4.13 -18.16 -4.46
C GLY A 48 -4.42 -16.71 -4.05
N ARG A 49 -5.37 -16.04 -4.71
CA ARG A 49 -5.76 -14.65 -4.46
C ARG A 49 -7.25 -14.56 -4.09
N PRO A 50 -7.71 -15.19 -3.00
CA PRO A 50 -9.13 -15.20 -2.65
C PRO A 50 -9.69 -13.78 -2.44
N ALA A 51 -11.01 -13.64 -2.52
CA ALA A 51 -11.68 -12.37 -2.20
C ALA A 51 -11.55 -12.05 -0.70
N GLY A 52 -11.43 -10.76 -0.39
CA GLY A 52 -11.30 -10.24 0.97
C GLY A 52 -9.86 -10.05 1.44
N PRO A 53 -9.68 -9.53 2.68
CA PRO A 53 -8.38 -9.09 3.17
C PRO A 53 -7.34 -10.22 3.21
N PRO A 54 -6.19 -10.06 2.52
CA PRO A 54 -5.11 -11.05 2.52
C PRO A 54 -4.63 -11.39 3.94
N ARG A 55 -4.23 -12.64 4.14
CA ARG A 55 -3.70 -13.13 5.43
C ARG A 55 -2.42 -13.91 5.20
N LEU A 56 -1.43 -13.62 6.03
CA LEU A 56 -0.26 -14.48 6.18
C LEU A 56 -0.68 -15.88 6.68
N PRO A 57 0.14 -16.91 6.40
CA PRO A 57 -0.03 -18.24 6.99
C PRO A 57 -0.15 -18.16 8.51
N ALA A 58 -0.96 -19.04 9.12
CA ALA A 58 -1.33 -18.94 10.53
C ALA A 58 -0.12 -18.81 11.49
N ALA A 59 0.97 -19.52 11.23
CA ALA A 59 2.19 -19.47 12.04
C ALA A 59 2.89 -18.10 12.03
N GLN A 60 2.78 -17.35 10.93
CA GLN A 60 3.43 -16.06 10.73
C GLN A 60 2.48 -14.88 10.91
N ARG A 61 1.19 -15.16 11.13
CA ARG A 61 0.16 -14.13 11.15
C ARG A 61 0.36 -13.15 12.31
N PRO A 62 0.34 -11.83 12.06
CA PRO A 62 0.33 -10.82 13.11
C PRO A 62 -0.86 -11.02 14.04
N ARG A 63 -0.63 -10.95 15.34
CA ARG A 63 -1.69 -11.12 16.35
C ARG A 63 -1.45 -10.23 17.56
N ILE A 64 -2.53 -9.85 18.22
CA ILE A 64 -2.49 -9.14 19.50
C ILE A 64 -2.81 -10.18 20.59
N PRO A 65 -1.84 -10.56 21.45
CA PRO A 65 -2.13 -11.43 22.58
C PRO A 65 -2.94 -10.67 23.63
N LYS A 66 -3.56 -11.41 24.57
CA LYS A 66 -4.37 -10.82 25.65
C LYS A 66 -3.64 -9.73 26.42
N ASP A 67 -2.36 -9.96 26.74
CA ASP A 67 -1.53 -9.02 27.50
C ASP A 67 -0.97 -7.87 26.63
N GLY A 68 -1.22 -7.90 25.32
CA GLY A 68 -0.80 -6.88 24.35
C GLY A 68 -1.93 -6.01 23.83
N ALA A 69 -3.10 -6.04 24.47
CA ALA A 69 -4.26 -5.24 24.07
C ALA A 69 -3.86 -3.76 23.87
N ILE A 70 -4.27 -3.20 22.73
CA ILE A 70 -4.05 -1.78 22.43
C ILE A 70 -5.13 -0.99 23.19
N PRO A 71 -4.77 0.00 24.03
CA PRO A 71 -5.77 0.74 24.79
C PRO A 71 -6.72 1.51 23.87
N GLU A 72 -8.02 1.37 24.14
CA GLU A 72 -9.09 2.07 23.44
C GLU A 72 -9.63 3.27 24.22
N ALA A 73 -9.15 3.49 25.45
CA ALA A 73 -9.57 4.63 26.26
C ALA A 73 -8.94 5.94 25.74
N PRO A 74 -9.67 7.08 25.71
CA PRO A 74 -9.15 8.35 25.21
C PRO A 74 -7.84 8.82 25.89
N ASP A 75 -7.71 8.60 27.19
CA ASP A 75 -6.55 8.99 28.01
C ASP A 75 -5.34 8.06 27.85
N ALA A 76 -5.55 6.87 27.29
CA ALA A 76 -4.52 5.86 27.03
C ALA A 76 -4.25 5.65 25.52
N MET A 77 -4.80 6.51 24.67
CA MET A 77 -4.66 6.40 23.22
C MET A 77 -3.17 6.41 22.83
N PRO A 78 -2.72 5.49 21.94
CA PRO A 78 -1.31 5.43 21.58
C PRO A 78 -0.80 6.73 20.93
N ASP A 79 0.28 7.30 21.46
CA ASP A 79 1.02 8.40 20.82
C ASP A 79 2.39 7.96 20.24
N THR A 80 2.81 6.73 20.56
CA THR A 80 4.10 6.17 20.16
C THR A 80 3.93 4.84 19.42
N ILE A 81 4.80 4.63 18.42
CA ILE A 81 4.98 3.35 17.74
C ILE A 81 6.46 3.04 17.68
N THR A 82 6.87 1.87 18.17
CA THR A 82 8.27 1.43 18.16
C THR A 82 8.33 -0.07 17.87
N TYR A 83 9.54 -0.62 17.76
CA TYR A 83 9.74 -2.00 17.39
C TYR A 83 10.74 -2.70 18.31
N ASP A 84 10.37 -3.86 18.84
CA ASP A 84 11.23 -4.77 19.58
C ASP A 84 11.67 -5.90 18.63
N ALA A 85 12.91 -5.82 18.17
CA ALA A 85 13.49 -6.79 17.23
C ALA A 85 13.72 -8.17 17.86
N THR A 86 13.98 -8.23 19.17
CA THR A 86 14.22 -9.49 19.88
C THR A 86 12.94 -10.31 19.98
N LYS A 87 11.81 -9.65 20.27
CA LYS A 87 10.50 -10.31 20.40
C LYS A 87 9.69 -10.30 19.11
N LYS A 88 10.16 -9.62 18.06
CA LYS A 88 9.44 -9.39 16.81
C LYS A 88 8.07 -8.76 17.06
N ARG A 89 8.08 -7.67 17.84
CA ARG A 89 6.87 -6.98 18.30
C ARG A 89 6.83 -5.54 17.80
N LEU A 90 5.70 -5.16 17.24
CA LEU A 90 5.34 -3.77 17.03
C LEU A 90 4.69 -3.25 18.31
N LEU A 91 5.30 -2.28 18.96
CA LEU A 91 4.80 -1.68 20.20
C LEU A 91 3.97 -0.44 19.84
N LEU A 92 2.75 -0.34 20.35
CA LEU A 92 1.83 0.79 20.15
C LEU A 92 1.37 1.29 21.51
N GLY A 93 1.93 2.42 21.96
CA GLY A 93 1.73 2.88 23.33
C GLY A 93 2.11 1.79 24.34
N THR A 94 1.14 1.34 25.14
CA THR A 94 1.31 0.24 26.10
C THR A 94 0.92 -1.13 25.55
N GLY A 95 0.31 -1.20 24.36
CA GLY A 95 -0.07 -2.44 23.67
C GLY A 95 0.99 -2.91 22.67
N TYR A 96 0.79 -4.08 22.08
CA TYR A 96 1.70 -4.60 21.05
C TYR A 96 1.08 -5.67 20.13
N VAL A 97 1.65 -5.77 18.93
CA VAL A 97 1.37 -6.83 17.95
C VAL A 97 2.58 -7.76 17.87
N GLU A 98 2.38 -9.07 18.02
CA GLU A 98 3.40 -10.11 17.82
C GLU A 98 3.48 -10.56 16.36
N ASN A 99 4.53 -11.32 16.01
CA ASN A 99 4.77 -11.85 14.68
C ASN A 99 4.97 -10.74 13.61
N VAL A 100 5.63 -9.65 13.99
CA VAL A 100 6.01 -8.60 13.04
C VAL A 100 7.49 -8.76 12.74
N GLU A 101 7.82 -9.24 11.54
CA GLU A 101 9.22 -9.43 11.13
C GLU A 101 9.94 -8.08 10.93
N PRO A 102 11.27 -8.00 11.13
CA PRO A 102 12.02 -6.76 10.94
C PRO A 102 11.86 -6.14 9.55
N ALA A 103 11.74 -6.97 8.50
CA ALA A 103 11.50 -6.50 7.14
C ALA A 103 10.13 -5.84 6.95
N VAL A 104 9.11 -6.29 7.70
CA VAL A 104 7.78 -5.66 7.72
C VAL A 104 7.84 -4.31 8.43
N TRP A 105 8.55 -4.25 9.57
CA TRP A 105 8.79 -2.98 10.26
C TRP A 105 9.49 -1.97 9.36
N ASN A 106 10.62 -2.37 8.76
CA ASN A 106 11.46 -1.53 7.91
C ASN A 106 10.93 -1.35 6.48
N TYR A 107 9.69 -1.72 6.19
CA TYR A 107 9.15 -1.60 4.84
C TYR A 107 8.98 -0.13 4.44
N GLU A 108 9.58 0.25 3.32
CA GLU A 108 9.63 1.63 2.84
C GLU A 108 9.10 1.78 1.42
N VAL A 109 8.42 2.90 1.17
CA VAL A 109 8.08 3.36 -0.17
C VAL A 109 8.59 4.78 -0.32
N SER A 110 9.44 5.01 -1.33
CA SER A 110 10.04 6.34 -1.60
C SER A 110 10.76 6.93 -0.38
N GLY A 111 11.48 6.10 0.38
CA GLY A 111 12.23 6.50 1.58
C GLY A 111 11.36 6.84 2.79
N LYS A 112 10.08 6.45 2.79
CA LYS A 112 9.18 6.60 3.93
C LYS A 112 8.79 5.24 4.48
N GLN A 113 9.05 5.02 5.76
CA GLN A 113 8.60 3.83 6.47
C GLN A 113 7.08 3.82 6.58
N VAL A 114 6.45 2.79 6.01
CA VAL A 114 5.00 2.75 5.82
C VAL A 114 4.25 2.74 7.15
N LEU A 115 4.70 1.94 8.12
CA LEU A 115 4.04 1.83 9.43
C LEU A 115 4.12 3.13 10.24
N LEU A 116 5.27 3.84 10.21
CA LEU A 116 5.39 5.16 10.85
C LEU A 116 4.44 6.17 10.21
N GLN A 117 4.39 6.19 8.88
CA GLN A 117 3.51 7.11 8.17
C GLN A 117 2.04 6.80 8.46
N TRP A 118 1.65 5.53 8.42
CA TRP A 118 0.29 5.05 8.72
C TRP A 118 -0.14 5.42 10.14
N PHE A 119 0.75 5.25 11.12
CA PHE A 119 0.50 5.58 12.53
C PHE A 119 0.45 7.09 12.76
N SER A 120 1.22 7.89 12.02
CA SER A 120 1.25 9.36 12.21
C SER A 120 -0.10 10.05 12.03
N TYR A 121 -1.03 9.45 11.28
CA TYR A 121 -2.39 9.94 11.09
C TYR A 121 -3.40 9.40 12.11
N ARG A 122 -2.97 8.49 13.00
CA ARG A 122 -3.84 7.74 13.92
C ARG A 122 -3.45 7.90 15.39
N LYS A 123 -2.24 8.38 15.68
CA LYS A 123 -1.75 8.60 17.05
C LYS A 123 -2.51 9.71 17.78
N GLN A 124 -2.50 9.73 19.11
CA GLN A 124 -3.25 10.71 19.91
C GLN A 124 -2.93 12.17 19.54
N ASN A 125 -1.64 12.53 19.54
CA ASN A 125 -1.21 13.86 19.14
C ASN A 125 -0.87 13.87 17.64
N ARG A 126 -1.73 14.49 16.82
CA ARG A 126 -1.56 14.56 15.35
C ARG A 126 -1.05 15.91 14.86
N GLU A 127 -0.54 16.74 15.77
CA GLU A 127 0.02 18.04 15.40
C GLU A 127 1.22 17.85 14.46
N ARG A 128 1.20 18.59 13.36
CA ARG A 128 2.33 18.66 12.43
C ARG A 128 3.13 19.91 12.80
N PRO A 129 4.47 19.81 12.95
CA PRO A 129 5.30 21.00 13.16
C PRO A 129 5.01 22.04 12.07
N LEU A 130 4.77 23.29 12.47
CA LEU A 130 4.67 24.39 11.52
C LEU A 130 6.07 24.64 10.92
N ILE A 131 6.27 24.21 9.67
CA ILE A 131 7.52 24.47 8.93
C ILE A 131 7.31 25.70 8.05
N GLY A 132 7.82 26.85 8.52
CA GLY A 132 7.78 28.16 7.83
C GLY A 132 6.42 28.86 7.91
N ASP A 133 6.20 29.88 7.06
CA ASP A 133 4.92 30.60 6.88
C ASP A 133 3.85 29.73 6.16
N ARG A 134 3.76 28.45 6.53
CA ARG A 134 2.78 27.54 5.96
C ARG A 134 1.39 27.88 6.46
N ARG A 135 0.44 27.78 5.53
CA ARG A 135 -1.01 27.88 5.71
C ARG A 135 -1.44 27.26 7.04
N THR A 136 -2.19 28.01 7.84
CA THR A 136 -2.79 27.56 9.09
C THR A 136 -3.45 26.19 8.89
N PRO A 137 -3.26 25.23 9.83
CA PRO A 137 -3.92 23.93 9.75
C PRO A 137 -5.42 24.07 9.46
N SER A 138 -5.92 23.25 8.54
CA SER A 138 -7.35 23.28 8.19
C SER A 138 -8.20 22.96 9.42
N PRO A 139 -9.33 23.65 9.66
CA PRO A 139 -10.28 23.31 10.71
C PRO A 139 -10.79 21.86 10.63
N LEU A 140 -10.80 21.24 9.45
CA LEU A 140 -11.11 19.82 9.28
C LEU A 140 -10.14 18.91 10.04
N GLY A 141 -8.91 19.37 10.27
CA GLY A 141 -7.93 18.66 11.09
C GLY A 141 -8.37 18.51 12.55
N ASN A 142 -9.33 19.29 13.05
CA ASN A 142 -9.85 19.15 14.40
C ASN A 142 -10.89 18.03 14.52
N ILE A 143 -11.39 17.51 13.39
CA ILE A 143 -12.36 16.42 13.36
C ILE A 143 -11.58 15.11 13.29
N GLN A 144 -11.28 14.55 14.46
CA GLN A 144 -10.52 13.32 14.61
C GLN A 144 -11.14 12.45 15.70
N PRO A 145 -10.99 11.12 15.64
CA PRO A 145 -11.31 10.27 16.78
C PRO A 145 -10.48 10.65 18.00
N ASP A 146 -11.16 10.75 19.13
CA ASP A 146 -10.61 11.05 20.46
C ASP A 146 -10.01 9.81 21.14
N HIS A 147 -10.19 8.63 20.55
CA HIS A 147 -9.69 7.36 21.07
C HIS A 147 -9.27 6.40 19.96
N TRP A 148 -8.65 5.28 20.35
CA TRP A 148 -8.23 4.24 19.43
C TRP A 148 -9.44 3.38 19.02
N LEU A 149 -9.86 3.52 17.77
CA LEU A 149 -10.99 2.79 17.21
C LEU A 149 -10.65 1.31 16.99
N ALA A 150 -11.63 0.42 17.17
CA ALA A 150 -11.50 -1.00 16.83
C ALA A 150 -11.15 -1.20 15.34
N GLU A 151 -11.64 -0.31 14.47
CA GLU A 151 -11.29 -0.24 13.07
C GLU A 151 -9.79 0.01 12.86
N TYR A 152 -9.14 0.82 13.70
CA TYR A 152 -7.69 1.05 13.59
C TYR A 152 -6.89 -0.21 13.89
N THR A 153 -7.33 -1.02 14.86
CA THR A 153 -6.74 -2.33 15.12
C THR A 153 -6.92 -3.27 13.93
N THR A 154 -8.12 -3.32 13.37
CA THR A 154 -8.43 -4.16 12.19
C THR A 154 -7.57 -3.75 10.99
N GLU A 155 -7.48 -2.46 10.71
CA GLU A 155 -6.68 -1.90 9.63
C GLU A 155 -5.17 -2.10 9.84
N LEU A 156 -4.68 -1.98 11.07
CA LEU A 156 -3.29 -2.29 11.40
C LEU A 156 -2.96 -3.74 11.07
N LEU A 157 -3.80 -4.68 11.51
CA LEU A 157 -3.61 -6.10 11.21
C LEU A 157 -3.69 -6.37 9.70
N ASN A 158 -4.61 -5.73 8.98
CA ASN A 158 -4.70 -5.81 7.52
C ASN A 158 -3.39 -5.34 6.85
N VAL A 159 -2.89 -4.16 7.22
CA VAL A 159 -1.63 -3.61 6.70
C VAL A 159 -0.47 -4.53 7.00
N LEU A 160 -0.33 -5.02 8.23
CA LEU A 160 0.77 -5.93 8.61
C LEU A 160 0.75 -7.24 7.81
N ASN A 161 -0.43 -7.80 7.54
CA ASN A 161 -0.56 -8.99 6.70
C ASN A 161 -0.15 -8.69 5.24
N VAL A 162 -0.58 -7.56 4.69
CA VAL A 162 -0.22 -7.14 3.33
C VAL A 162 1.28 -6.90 3.20
N LEU A 163 1.87 -6.13 4.12
CA LEU A 163 3.31 -5.86 4.12
C LEU A 163 4.13 -7.15 4.28
N GLY A 164 3.70 -8.04 5.17
CA GLY A 164 4.29 -9.36 5.32
C GLY A 164 4.30 -10.15 4.01
N LEU A 165 3.16 -10.22 3.32
CA LEU A 165 3.06 -10.90 2.03
C LEU A 165 3.91 -10.23 0.94
N LEU A 166 3.96 -8.90 0.90
CA LEU A 166 4.82 -8.17 -0.05
C LEU A 166 6.29 -8.51 0.16
N VAL A 167 6.77 -8.51 1.41
CA VAL A 167 8.14 -8.91 1.76
C VAL A 167 8.43 -10.34 1.27
N THR A 168 7.48 -11.28 1.39
CA THR A 168 7.69 -12.64 0.86
C THR A 168 7.82 -12.72 -0.66
N LEU A 169 7.28 -11.74 -1.40
CA LEU A 169 7.35 -11.69 -2.86
C LEU A 169 8.63 -11.03 -3.39
N GLU A 170 9.32 -10.23 -2.58
CA GLU A 170 10.51 -9.45 -3.02
C GLU A 170 11.61 -10.30 -3.67
N PRO A 171 11.98 -11.49 -3.15
CA PRO A 171 13.00 -12.32 -3.82
C PRO A 171 12.57 -12.77 -5.22
N ALA A 172 11.28 -13.13 -5.39
CA ALA A 172 10.75 -13.53 -6.69
C ALA A 172 10.67 -12.34 -7.66
N GLN A 173 10.32 -11.15 -7.16
CA GLN A 173 10.35 -9.90 -7.94
C GLN A 173 11.76 -9.58 -8.43
N ALA A 174 12.76 -9.66 -7.55
CA ALA A 174 14.15 -9.41 -7.88
C ALA A 174 14.65 -10.40 -8.95
N ALA A 175 14.35 -11.69 -8.80
CA ALA A 175 14.73 -12.72 -9.77
C ALA A 175 14.09 -12.51 -11.14
N LEU A 176 12.81 -12.13 -11.20
CA LEU A 176 12.13 -11.82 -12.47
C LEU A 176 12.70 -10.55 -13.11
N LEU A 177 12.97 -9.52 -12.32
CA LEU A 177 13.59 -8.29 -12.81
C LEU A 177 14.98 -8.58 -13.39
N GLU A 178 15.80 -9.36 -12.69
CA GLU A 178 17.11 -9.78 -13.18
C GLU A 178 16.99 -10.54 -14.50
N LYS A 179 16.08 -11.52 -14.57
CA LYS A 179 15.82 -12.30 -15.79
C LYS A 179 15.39 -11.42 -16.97
N ILE A 180 14.56 -10.40 -16.73
CA ILE A 180 14.16 -9.43 -17.76
C ILE A 180 15.36 -8.60 -18.20
N CYS A 181 16.17 -8.09 -17.27
CA CYS A 181 17.31 -7.23 -17.58
C CYS A 181 18.44 -7.97 -18.31
N SER A 182 18.62 -9.27 -18.03
CA SER A 182 19.64 -10.10 -18.67
C SER A 182 19.15 -10.81 -19.95
N GLY A 183 17.85 -10.82 -20.18
CA GLY A 183 17.20 -11.53 -21.29
C GLY A 183 17.00 -10.68 -22.54
N PRO A 184 16.43 -11.26 -23.61
CA PRO A 184 16.06 -10.50 -24.79
C PRO A 184 14.95 -9.50 -24.44
N THR A 185 15.11 -8.24 -24.86
CA THR A 185 14.13 -7.17 -24.65
C THR A 185 13.77 -6.52 -25.98
N PHE A 186 12.53 -6.02 -26.08
CA PHE A 186 12.11 -5.27 -27.25
C PHE A 186 12.75 -3.87 -27.25
N PRO A 187 13.42 -3.47 -28.34
CA PRO A 187 13.87 -2.10 -28.49
C PRO A 187 12.67 -1.17 -28.69
N ALA A 188 12.78 0.05 -28.18
CA ALA A 188 11.69 1.03 -28.25
C ALA A 188 11.22 1.32 -29.68
N GLU A 189 12.14 1.31 -30.66
CA GLU A 189 11.82 1.55 -32.06
C GLU A 189 10.96 0.43 -32.68
N GLU A 190 11.16 -0.82 -32.27
CA GLU A 190 10.35 -1.95 -32.75
C GLU A 190 8.92 -1.87 -32.20
N LEU A 191 8.77 -1.53 -30.91
CA LEU A 191 7.46 -1.27 -30.31
C LEU A 191 6.74 -0.10 -30.98
N LYS A 192 7.49 0.96 -31.33
CA LYS A 192 6.95 2.12 -32.04
C LYS A 192 6.50 1.76 -33.45
N ALA A 193 7.30 1.00 -34.19
CA ALA A 193 6.94 0.53 -35.53
C ALA A 193 5.72 -0.41 -35.51
N ALA A 194 5.55 -1.20 -34.44
CA ALA A 194 4.38 -2.03 -34.21
C ALA A 194 3.12 -1.24 -33.74
N GLY A 195 3.22 0.08 -33.57
CA GLY A 195 2.11 0.93 -33.13
C GLY A 195 1.78 0.80 -31.64
N ALA A 196 2.65 0.20 -30.81
CA ALA A 196 2.37 -0.06 -29.39
C ALA A 196 2.17 1.21 -28.53
N PHE A 197 2.62 2.36 -29.02
CA PHE A 197 2.44 3.66 -28.35
C PHE A 197 1.30 4.50 -28.92
N ALA A 198 0.54 3.97 -29.89
CA ALA A 198 -0.61 4.68 -30.44
C ALA A 198 -1.70 4.80 -29.36
N LEU A 199 -2.12 6.03 -29.06
CA LEU A 199 -3.31 6.26 -28.24
C LEU A 199 -4.55 5.99 -29.09
N PRO A 200 -5.65 5.47 -28.49
CA PRO A 200 -6.94 5.45 -29.16
C PRO A 200 -7.32 6.86 -29.61
N ASP A 201 -7.95 7.00 -30.78
CA ASP A 201 -8.52 8.29 -31.19
C ASP A 201 -9.49 8.79 -30.11
N GLU A 202 -9.28 10.01 -29.63
CA GLU A 202 -10.17 10.67 -28.68
C GLU A 202 -11.61 10.64 -29.24
N PRO A 203 -12.61 10.11 -28.51
CA PRO A 203 -13.98 10.15 -28.97
C PRO A 203 -14.38 11.62 -29.07
N ASN A 204 -14.71 12.06 -30.28
CA ASN A 204 -15.09 13.43 -30.61
C ASN A 204 -16.26 13.90 -29.69
N GLY A 205 -15.91 14.62 -28.64
CA GLY A 205 -16.79 14.97 -27.54
C GLY A 205 -17.84 16.00 -27.93
N LYS A 206 -19.01 15.54 -28.39
CA LYS A 206 -20.28 16.27 -28.27
C LYS A 206 -21.36 15.40 -27.64
N ALA A 207 -21.07 14.83 -26.47
CA ALA A 207 -22.14 14.43 -25.57
C ALA A 207 -22.59 15.69 -24.80
N ARG A 208 -23.74 16.26 -25.22
CA ARG A 208 -24.46 17.27 -24.44
C ARG A 208 -24.62 16.74 -23.02
N HIS A 209 -24.12 17.49 -22.03
CA HIS A 209 -24.45 17.24 -20.63
C HIS A 209 -25.97 17.38 -20.50
N SER A 210 -26.70 16.27 -20.37
CA SER A 210 -28.05 16.31 -19.84
C SER A 210 -27.94 16.74 -18.38
N ALA A 211 -28.56 17.87 -18.05
CA ALA A 211 -28.61 18.42 -16.70
C ALA A 211 -28.98 17.33 -15.69
N ALA A 212 -28.15 17.18 -14.65
CA ALA A 212 -28.48 16.35 -13.51
C ALA A 212 -29.69 16.96 -12.78
N PRO A 213 -30.67 16.15 -12.32
CA PRO A 213 -31.76 16.66 -11.50
C PRO A 213 -31.20 17.11 -10.14
N ASP A 214 -31.63 18.29 -9.70
CA ASP A 214 -31.26 18.92 -8.43
C ASP A 214 -31.79 18.08 -7.26
N LEU A 215 -30.87 17.51 -6.47
CA LEU A 215 -31.15 16.56 -5.38
C LEU A 215 -31.69 17.23 -4.11
N PHE A 216 -31.80 18.57 -4.06
CA PHE A 216 -32.22 19.30 -2.85
C PHE A 216 -33.43 20.22 -3.03
N ALA A 217 -34.12 20.16 -4.18
CA ALA A 217 -35.30 20.97 -4.44
C ALA A 217 -36.60 20.33 -3.91
N SER A 218 -36.72 20.09 -2.61
CA SER A 218 -38.03 20.04 -1.93
C SER A 218 -37.89 20.02 -0.39
N ALA A 219 -37.99 21.19 0.23
CA ALA A 219 -38.45 21.33 1.60
C ALA A 219 -39.00 22.75 1.79
N SER A 220 -40.24 22.95 1.37
CA SER A 220 -41.07 24.10 1.77
C SER A 220 -42.53 23.71 1.59
N GLU A 221 -43.12 23.16 2.65
CA GLU A 221 -44.49 23.42 3.10
C GLU A 221 -44.64 22.93 4.54
#